data_AF-A0A915UZR6-F1
#
_entry.id   AF-A0A915UZR6-F1
#
_cell.length_a   1.000
_cell.length_b   1.000
_cell.length_c   1.000
_cell.angle_alpha   90.00
_cell.angle_beta   90.00
_cell.angle_gamma   90.00
#
_symmetry.space_group_name_H-M   'P 1'
#
loop_
_entity.id
_entity.type
_entity.pdbx_description
1 polymer ?
#
loop_
_entity_poly.entity_id
_entity_poly.type
_entity_poly.pdbx_seq_one_letter_code
_entity_poly.pdbx_strand_id
1 'polypeptide(L)'
;MSNAPTINASSRAAGAIAYIPVVGWLYVLLARRQDAFATFHLKQSIGLIVFLAATFAGWAVIAWLSGWIPYAFIIGNALFALVIAAYVFGCFAWIAGISNAARGRVALLPIFGKTANRIRL
;
A
#
# COMPACT_ATOMS: atom_id res chain seq x y z
N MET A 1 26.69 21.27 -5.98
CA MET A 1 25.61 20.35 -6.38
C MET A 1 25.78 19.07 -5.56
N SER A 2 24.89 18.76 -4.61
CA SER A 2 25.01 17.49 -3.87
C SER A 2 24.64 16.34 -4.80
N ASN A 3 25.56 15.40 -5.00
CA ASN A 3 25.29 14.18 -5.75
C ASN A 3 24.09 13.47 -5.11
N ALA A 4 22.99 13.33 -5.86
CA ALA A 4 21.89 12.49 -5.41
C ALA A 4 22.45 11.08 -5.13
N PRO A 5 22.17 10.47 -3.97
CA PRO A 5 22.70 9.16 -3.65
C PRO A 5 22.29 8.17 -4.74
N THR A 6 23.28 7.50 -5.32
CA THR A 6 23.07 6.48 -6.34
C THR A 6 22.31 5.31 -5.71
N ILE A 7 21.23 4.87 -6.36
CA ILE A 7 20.42 3.76 -5.87
C ILE A 7 21.22 2.46 -6.02
N ASN A 8 21.74 1.97 -4.90
CA ASN A 8 22.54 0.74 -4.87
C ASN A 8 21.66 -0.50 -4.59
N ALA A 9 22.26 -1.69 -4.66
CA ALA A 9 21.56 -2.95 -4.44
C ALA A 9 20.91 -3.05 -3.05
N SER A 10 21.56 -2.49 -2.02
CA SER A 10 21.05 -2.47 -0.65
C SER A 10 19.78 -1.62 -0.53
N SER A 11 19.73 -0.44 -1.18
CA SER A 11 18.53 0.39 -1.25
C SER A 11 17.38 -0.29 -1.99
N ARG A 12 17.68 -0.99 -3.09
CA ARG A 12 16.70 -1.79 -3.84
C ARG A 12 16.10 -2.91 -2.97
N ALA A 13 16.95 -3.63 -2.24
CA ALA A 13 16.51 -4.68 -1.33
C ALA A 13 15.65 -4.10 -0.20
N ALA A 14 16.06 -3.01 0.43
CA ALA A 14 15.28 -2.35 1.47
C ALA A 14 13.90 -1.86 0.95
N GLY A 15 13.85 -1.29 -0.26
CA GLY A 15 12.60 -0.90 -0.89
C GLY A 15 11.67 -2.08 -1.20
N ALA A 16 12.22 -3.23 -1.61
CA ALA A 16 11.42 -4.45 -1.82
C ALA A 16 10.91 -5.04 -0.50
N ILE A 17 11.77 -5.11 0.53
CA ILE A 17 11.42 -5.56 1.88
C ILE A 17 10.31 -4.69 2.47
N ALA A 18 10.26 -3.39 2.15
CA ALA A 18 9.21 -2.49 2.60
C ALA A 18 7.78 -2.95 2.25
N TYR A 19 7.62 -3.83 1.26
CA TYR A 19 6.33 -4.41 0.88
C TYR A 19 5.91 -5.64 1.69
N ILE A 20 6.71 -6.05 2.68
CA ILE A 20 6.34 -7.02 3.71
C ILE A 20 5.76 -6.22 4.89
N PRO A 21 4.42 -6.18 5.09
CA PRO A 21 3.82 -5.35 6.11
C PRO A 21 4.33 -5.70 7.50
N VAL A 22 4.31 -4.72 8.41
CA VAL A 22 4.81 -4.82 9.78
C VAL A 22 6.33 -5.04 9.85
N VAL A 23 6.83 -6.21 9.45
CA VAL A 23 8.25 -6.58 9.58
C VAL A 23 9.12 -5.71 8.68
N GLY A 24 8.78 -5.60 7.39
CA GLY A 24 9.50 -4.75 6.45
C GLY A 24 9.39 -3.27 6.78
N TRP A 25 8.26 -2.85 7.35
CA TRP A 25 8.04 -1.48 7.79
C TRP A 25 8.95 -1.11 8.95
N LEU A 26 8.99 -1.94 9.99
CA LEU A 26 9.89 -1.77 11.13
C LEU A 26 11.35 -1.78 10.69
N TYR A 27 11.74 -2.70 9.80
CA TYR A 27 13.08 -2.73 9.24
C TYR A 27 13.47 -1.40 8.58
N VAL A 28 12.61 -0.85 7.70
CA VAL A 28 12.93 0.40 7.02
C VAL A 28 12.94 1.58 7.99
N LEU A 29 11.98 1.66 8.93
CA LEU A 29 11.89 2.76 9.90
C LEU A 29 13.05 2.79 10.89
N LEU A 30 13.53 1.62 11.32
CA LEU A 30 14.57 1.52 12.34
C LEU A 30 15.98 1.52 11.74
N ALA A 31 16.18 0.84 10.61
CA ALA A 31 17.52 0.61 10.05
C ALA A 31 17.81 1.41 8.77
N ARG A 32 16.79 1.89 8.05
CA ARG A 32 16.95 2.51 6.71
C ARG A 32 16.20 3.84 6.55
N ARG A 33 15.85 4.52 7.64
CA ARG A 33 15.07 5.77 7.61
C ARG A 33 15.74 6.91 6.83
N GLN A 34 17.07 6.92 6.77
CA GLN A 34 17.85 7.90 6.01
C GLN A 34 17.89 7.59 4.49
N ASP A 35 17.47 6.39 4.10
CA ASP A 35 17.39 5.98 2.69
C ASP A 35 16.07 6.48 2.10
N ALA A 36 16.14 7.57 1.34
CA ALA A 36 14.98 8.19 0.72
C ALA A 36 14.23 7.24 -0.24
N PHE A 37 14.93 6.32 -0.90
CA PHE A 37 14.32 5.35 -1.80
C PHE A 37 13.57 4.25 -1.04
N ALA A 38 14.18 3.69 0.00
CA ALA A 38 13.52 2.72 0.86
C ALA A 38 12.29 3.33 1.56
N THR A 39 12.44 4.56 2.05
CA THR A 39 11.35 5.31 2.72
C THR A 39 10.23 5.65 1.75
N PHE A 40 10.52 5.94 0.47
CA PHE A 40 9.49 6.12 -0.55
C PHE A 40 8.65 4.84 -0.73
N HIS A 41 9.28 3.68 -0.89
CA HIS A 41 8.57 2.41 -1.05
C HIS A 41 7.82 1.97 0.20
N LEU A 42 8.34 2.30 1.39
CA LEU A 42 7.62 2.15 2.65
C LEU A 42 6.31 2.93 2.65
N LYS A 43 6.35 4.22 2.27
CA LYS A 43 5.12 5.03 2.17
C LYS A 43 4.12 4.40 1.21
N GLN A 44 4.57 3.96 0.03
CA GLN A 44 3.70 3.31 -0.95
C GLN A 44 3.07 2.01 -0.41
N SER A 45 3.85 1.19 0.31
CA SER A 45 3.35 -0.03 0.96
C SER A 45 2.31 0.28 2.04
N ILE A 46 2.59 1.25 2.92
CA ILE A 46 1.62 1.71 3.94
C ILE A 46 0.35 2.20 3.27
N GLY A 47 0.47 3.02 2.22
CA GLY A 47 -0.67 3.53 1.46
C GLY A 47 -1.54 2.41 0.87
N LEU A 48 -0.91 1.36 0.33
CA LEU A 48 -1.63 0.20 -0.20
C LEU A 48 -2.40 -0.54 0.89
N ILE A 49 -1.76 -0.83 2.02
CA ILE A 49 -2.42 -1.56 3.11
C ILE A 49 -3.54 -0.72 3.73
N VAL A 50 -3.34 0.59 3.92
CA VAL A 50 -4.38 1.49 4.41
C VAL A 50 -5.55 1.55 3.43
N PHE A 51 -5.30 1.63 2.12
CA PHE A 51 -6.36 1.60 1.11
C PHE A 51 -7.20 0.31 1.17
N LEU A 52 -6.54 -0.85 1.24
CA LEU A 52 -7.24 -2.14 1.32
C LEU A 52 -8.03 -2.28 2.62
N ALA A 53 -7.43 -1.92 3.75
CA ALA A 53 -8.09 -1.94 5.05
C ALA A 53 -9.29 -0.99 5.10
N ALA A 54 -9.15 0.23 4.59
CA ALA A 54 -10.24 1.20 4.53
C ALA A 54 -11.38 0.74 3.60
N THR A 55 -11.05 0.10 2.48
CA THR A 55 -12.05 -0.46 1.56
C THR A 55 -12.85 -1.58 2.23
N PHE A 56 -12.17 -2.51 2.89
CA PHE A 56 -12.82 -3.59 3.63
C PHE A 56 -13.68 -3.06 4.79
N ALA A 57 -13.13 -2.13 5.59
CA ALA A 57 -13.84 -1.53 6.71
C ALA A 57 -15.08 -0.74 6.26
N GLY A 58 -14.96 0.03 5.17
CA GLY A 58 -16.08 0.77 4.58
C GLY A 58 -17.21 -0.16 4.13
N TRP A 59 -16.86 -1.27 3.46
CA TRP A 59 -17.85 -2.30 3.12
C TRP A 59 -18.49 -2.92 4.37
N ALA A 60 -17.70 -3.31 5.37
CA ALA A 60 -18.20 -3.95 6.59
C ALA A 60 -19.22 -3.06 7.32
N VAL A 61 -18.97 -1.75 7.40
CA VAL A 61 -19.91 -0.79 7.97
C VAL A 61 -21.21 -0.73 7.16
N ILE A 62 -21.12 -0.64 5.82
CA ILE A 62 -22.32 -0.59 4.96
C ILE A 62 -23.14 -1.88 5.07
N ALA A 63 -22.47 -3.03 5.06
CA ALA A 63 -23.13 -4.33 5.19
C ALA A 63 -23.81 -4.47 6.56
N TRP A 64 -23.15 -4.05 7.63
CA TRP A 64 -23.72 -4.04 8.98
C TRP A 64 -24.96 -3.14 9.08
N LEU A 65 -24.89 -1.90 8.57
CA LEU A 65 -26.02 -0.98 8.56
C LEU A 65 -27.20 -1.52 7.75
N SER A 66 -26.91 -2.11 6.59
CA SER A 66 -27.92 -2.68 5.70
C SER A 66 -28.56 -3.95 6.27
N GLY A 67 -27.87 -4.65 7.18
CA GLY A 67 -28.39 -5.84 7.87
C GLY A 67 -29.60 -5.59 8.75
N TRP A 68 -29.83 -4.34 9.19
CA TRP A 68 -30.98 -3.95 10.01
C TRP A 68 -32.26 -3.70 9.20
N ILE A 69 -32.16 -3.59 7.87
CA ILE A 69 -33.29 -3.32 6.99
C ILE A 69 -33.68 -4.62 6.26
N PRO A 70 -34.92 -5.11 6.37
CA PRO A 70 -35.37 -6.28 5.63
C PRO A 70 -35.06 -6.16 4.14
N TYR A 71 -34.51 -7.24 3.55
CA TYR A 71 -34.07 -7.32 2.14
C TYR A 71 -32.87 -6.46 1.73
N ALA A 72 -32.48 -5.42 2.48
CA ALA A 72 -31.33 -4.57 2.11
C ALA A 72 -29.97 -5.25 2.28
N PHE A 73 -29.88 -6.35 3.05
CA PHE A 73 -28.68 -7.18 3.17
C PHE A 73 -28.13 -7.66 1.80
N ILE A 74 -29.00 -7.77 0.79
CA ILE A 74 -28.63 -8.12 -0.59
C ILE A 74 -27.65 -7.10 -1.16
N ILE A 75 -27.86 -5.80 -0.88
CA ILE A 75 -26.98 -4.72 -1.32
C ILE A 75 -25.61 -4.85 -0.66
N GLY A 76 -25.57 -5.08 0.66
CA GLY A 76 -24.33 -5.31 1.40
C GLY A 76 -23.51 -6.46 0.81
N ASN A 77 -24.17 -7.59 0.51
CA ASN A 77 -23.52 -8.73 -0.13
C ASN A 77 -23.02 -8.42 -1.55
N ALA A 78 -23.83 -7.74 -2.37
CA ALA A 78 -23.44 -7.35 -3.73
C ALA A 78 -22.20 -6.43 -3.73
N LEU A 79 -22.12 -5.50 -2.77
CA LEU A 79 -20.98 -4.60 -2.64
C LEU A 79 -19.67 -5.31 -2.26
N PHE A 80 -19.72 -6.54 -1.75
CA PHE A 80 -18.50 -7.31 -1.47
C PHE A 80 -17.68 -7.57 -2.74
N ALA A 81 -18.32 -7.60 -3.92
CA ALA A 81 -17.62 -7.68 -5.20
C ALA A 81 -16.60 -6.53 -5.40
N LEU A 82 -16.88 -5.34 -4.85
CA LEU A 82 -15.94 -4.20 -4.89
C LEU A 82 -14.72 -4.44 -4.00
N VAL A 83 -14.90 -5.11 -2.85
CA VAL A 83 -13.79 -5.52 -1.98
C VAL A 83 -12.90 -6.51 -2.72
N ILE A 84 -13.49 -7.53 -3.36
CA ILE A 84 -12.74 -8.50 -4.17
C ILE A 84 -11.95 -7.78 -5.26
N ALA A 85 -12.59 -6.89 -6.02
CA ALA A 85 -11.94 -6.10 -7.07
C ALA A 85 -10.77 -5.25 -6.52
N ALA A 86 -10.96 -4.61 -5.37
CA ALA A 86 -9.92 -3.81 -4.72
C ALA A 86 -8.74 -4.66 -4.26
N TYR A 87 -8.97 -5.87 -3.73
CA TYR A 87 -7.90 -6.79 -3.32
C TYR A 87 -7.16 -7.38 -4.51
N VAL A 88 -7.85 -7.73 -5.59
CA VAL A 88 -7.22 -8.15 -6.86
C VAL A 88 -6.32 -7.03 -7.40
N PHE A 89 -6.84 -5.80 -7.46
CA PHE A 89 -6.04 -4.63 -7.80
C PHE A 89 -4.86 -4.44 -6.83
N GLY A 90 -5.08 -4.64 -5.52
CA GLY A 90 -4.06 -4.58 -4.50
C GLY A 90 -2.91 -5.57 -4.74
N CYS A 91 -3.22 -6.80 -5.14
CA CYS A 91 -2.21 -7.79 -5.53
C CYS A 91 -1.38 -7.31 -6.72
N PHE A 92 -2.01 -6.75 -7.76
CA PHE A 92 -1.28 -6.18 -8.89
C PHE A 92 -0.40 -4.99 -8.48
N ALA A 93 -0.93 -4.08 -7.66
CA ALA A 93 -0.19 -2.93 -7.14
C ALA A 93 0.98 -3.36 -6.25
N TRP A 94 0.81 -4.41 -5.44
CA TRP A 94 1.85 -5.00 -4.59
C TRP A 94 3.01 -5.56 -5.43
N ILE A 95 2.71 -6.39 -6.43
CA ILE A 95 3.71 -6.97 -7.34
C ILE A 95 4.41 -5.87 -8.15
N ALA A 96 3.66 -4.89 -8.66
CA ALA A 96 4.23 -3.75 -9.38
C ALA A 96 5.14 -2.92 -8.48
N GLY A 97 4.74 -2.71 -7.22
CA GLY A 97 5.52 -2.02 -6.21
C GLY A 97 6.87 -2.69 -5.92
N ILE A 98 6.85 -4.00 -5.68
CA ILE A 98 8.07 -4.81 -5.48
C ILE A 98 8.95 -4.78 -6.73
N SER A 99 8.35 -4.95 -7.92
CA SER A 99 9.07 -4.94 -9.20
C SER A 99 9.76 -3.59 -9.45
N ASN A 100 9.09 -2.48 -9.13
CA ASN A 100 9.66 -1.15 -9.26
C ASN A 100 10.79 -0.92 -8.26
N ALA A 101 10.62 -1.35 -7.01
CA ALA A 101 11.68 -1.29 -6.00
C ALA A 101 12.91 -2.10 -6.43
N ALA A 102 12.68 -3.33 -6.89
CA ALA A 102 13.71 -4.20 -7.42
C ALA A 102 14.40 -3.62 -8.65
N ARG A 103 13.77 -2.74 -9.43
CA ARG A 103 14.38 -2.05 -10.59
C ARG A 103 14.99 -0.69 -10.25
N GLY A 104 14.96 -0.26 -8.99
CA GLY A 104 15.43 1.07 -8.59
C GLY A 104 14.55 2.22 -9.08
N ARG A 105 13.26 1.97 -9.36
CA ARG A 105 12.34 2.95 -9.94
C ARG A 105 11.42 3.56 -8.88
N VAL A 106 11.42 4.89 -8.83
CA VAL A 106 10.46 5.66 -8.03
C VAL A 106 9.18 5.85 -8.82
N ALA A 107 8.29 4.86 -8.76
CA ALA A 107 6.99 4.89 -9.40
C ALA A 107 5.87 4.91 -8.34
N LEU A 108 4.99 5.91 -8.42
CA LEU A 108 3.83 6.00 -7.54
C LEU A 108 2.84 4.88 -7.86
N LEU A 109 2.27 4.27 -6.82
CA LEU A 109 1.16 3.36 -7.02
C LEU A 109 -0.09 4.13 -7.48
N PRO A 110 -0.89 3.54 -8.38
CA PRO A 110 -2.12 4.18 -8.84
C PRO A 110 -3.10 4.41 -7.68
N ILE A 111 -3.99 5.40 -7.85
CA ILE A 111 -5.04 5.81 -6.90
C ILE A 111 -4.51 6.51 -5.64
N PHE A 112 -3.70 5.84 -4.82
CA PHE A 112 -3.32 6.33 -3.48
C PHE A 112 -1.84 6.74 -3.35
N GLY A 113 -1.00 6.54 -4.37
CA GLY A 113 0.44 6.79 -4.27
C GLY A 113 0.80 8.24 -3.95
N LYS A 114 0.05 9.21 -4.49
CA LYS A 114 0.24 10.64 -4.19
C LYS A 114 -0.06 10.97 -2.72
N THR A 115 -1.14 10.42 -2.18
CA THR A 115 -1.55 10.60 -0.78
C THR A 115 -0.55 9.92 0.15
N ALA A 116 -0.14 8.70 -0.17
CA ALA A 116 0.85 7.94 0.56
C ALA A 116 2.20 8.68 0.67
N ASN A 117 2.64 9.35 -0.40
CA ASN A 117 3.89 10.09 -0.39
C ASN A 117 3.90 11.29 0.58
N ARG A 118 2.73 11.79 1.00
CA ARG A 118 2.60 12.89 1.97
C ARG A 118 2.83 12.47 3.41
N ILE A 119 2.87 11.16 3.70
CA ILE A 119 3.18 10.66 5.05
C ILE A 119 4.57 11.18 5.45
N ARG A 120 4.66 11.82 6.62
CA ARG A 120 5.93 12.25 7.21
C ARG A 120 6.51 11.06 7.99
N LEU A 121 7.59 10.49 7.46
CA LEU A 121 8.39 9.43 8.08
C LEU A 121 9.78 9.96 8.33
#